data_AF-A0A1H5V0E0-F1
#
_entry.id   AF-A0A1H5V0E0-F1
#
_cell.length_a   1.000
_cell.length_b   1.000
_cell.length_c   1.000
_cell.angle_alpha   90.00
_cell.angle_beta   90.00
_cell.angle_gamma   90.00
#
_symmetry.space_group_name_H-M   'P 1'
#
loop_
_entity.id
_entity.type
_entity.pdbx_description
1 polymer ?
#
loop_
_entity_poly.entity_id
_entity_poly.type
_entity_poly.pdbx_seq_one_letter_code
_entity_poly.pdbx_strand_id
1 'polypeptide(L)'
;MFENHKKNADRKSVEDMEKYYKEFHHKCVSWYITIMGFFIAGVMATKDEPQSASLYIFPLLIFAFFVFIFFLYYLLLYSSRINILRKYLIDDDFPPQWREVHRNVTPGFHGAGDMLFILILLFMFLALGVTSVLKFSLHSHLIKFFS
;
A
#
# COMPACT_ATOMS: atom_id res chain seq x y z
N MET A 1 -38.46 18.85 -10.94
CA MET A 1 -37.50 19.82 -10.38
C MET A 1 -36.74 19.25 -9.18
N PHE A 2 -37.41 18.69 -8.16
CA PHE A 2 -36.77 18.04 -7.01
C PHE A 2 -35.84 16.86 -7.35
N GLU A 3 -36.21 16.02 -8.32
CA GLU A 3 -35.37 14.89 -8.76
C GLU A 3 -34.04 15.34 -9.37
N ASN A 4 -34.04 16.41 -10.17
CA ASN A 4 -32.82 16.97 -10.76
C ASN A 4 -31.90 17.58 -9.69
N HIS A 5 -32.46 18.24 -8.68
CA HIS A 5 -31.65 18.77 -7.56
C HIS A 5 -31.03 17.65 -6.72
N LYS A 6 -31.79 16.57 -6.46
CA LYS A 6 -31.29 15.40 -5.76
C LYS A 6 -30.18 14.70 -6.54
N LYS A 7 -30.39 14.45 -7.83
CA LYS A 7 -29.40 13.83 -8.72
C LYS A 7 -28.11 14.64 -8.81
N ASN A 8 -28.20 15.97 -8.91
CA ASN A 8 -27.03 16.84 -8.91
C ASN A 8 -26.27 16.83 -7.57
N ALA A 9 -27.00 16.75 -6.44
CA ALA A 9 -26.40 16.64 -5.11
C ALA A 9 -25.70 15.28 -4.91
N ASP A 10 -26.31 14.19 -5.37
CA ASP A 10 -25.74 12.84 -5.30
C ASP A 10 -24.49 12.75 -6.19
N ARG A 11 -24.56 13.25 -7.43
CA ARG A 11 -23.40 13.32 -8.33
C ARG A 11 -22.22 14.03 -7.68
N LYS A 12 -22.43 15.25 -7.17
CA LYS A 12 -21.38 16.01 -6.47
C LYS A 12 -20.81 15.22 -5.30
N SER A 13 -21.66 14.57 -4.51
CA SER A 13 -21.23 13.74 -3.38
C SER A 13 -20.40 12.53 -3.82
N VAL A 14 -20.68 11.93 -4.97
CA VAL A 14 -19.88 10.83 -5.54
C VAL A 14 -18.54 11.34 -6.06
N GLU A 15 -18.52 12.48 -6.76
CA GLU A 15 -17.29 13.12 -7.27
C GLU A 15 -16.33 13.47 -6.11
N ASP A 16 -16.85 14.07 -5.04
CA ASP A 16 -16.08 14.42 -3.85
C ASP A 16 -15.50 13.16 -3.17
N MET A 17 -16.28 12.08 -3.11
CA MET A 17 -15.84 10.81 -2.52
C MET A 17 -14.80 10.10 -3.38
N GLU A 18 -14.96 10.10 -4.70
CA GLU A 18 -13.97 9.51 -5.62
C GLU A 18 -12.62 10.25 -5.48
N LYS A 19 -12.66 11.59 -5.41
CA LYS A 19 -11.48 12.42 -5.18
C LYS A 19 -10.82 12.10 -3.84
N TYR A 20 -11.60 12.03 -2.76
CA TYR A 20 -11.09 11.65 -1.45
C TYR A 20 -10.38 10.29 -1.46
N TYR A 21 -10.98 9.27 -2.09
CA TYR A 21 -10.35 7.94 -2.16
C TYR A 21 -9.10 7.93 -3.03
N LYS A 22 -9.06 8.67 -4.15
CA LYS A 22 -7.82 8.84 -4.94
C LYS A 22 -6.70 9.44 -4.09
N GLU A 23 -6.99 10.52 -3.36
CA GLU A 23 -6.01 11.15 -2.46
C GLU A 23 -5.54 10.20 -1.35
N PHE A 24 -6.48 9.47 -0.73
CA PHE A 24 -6.15 8.50 0.30
C PHE A 24 -5.28 7.35 -0.25
N HIS A 25 -5.59 6.85 -1.45
CA HIS A 25 -4.84 5.81 -2.14
C HIS A 25 -3.37 6.21 -2.35
N HIS A 26 -3.12 7.45 -2.81
CA HIS A 26 -1.76 7.99 -2.93
C HIS A 26 -1.05 8.16 -1.57
N LYS A 27 -1.79 8.59 -0.53
CA LYS A 27 -1.24 8.71 0.83
C LYS A 27 -0.84 7.36 1.42
N CYS A 28 -1.62 6.31 1.18
CA CYS A 28 -1.27 4.94 1.59
C CYS A 28 0.10 4.52 1.04
N VAL A 29 0.35 4.74 -0.24
CA VAL A 29 1.64 4.41 -0.86
C VAL A 29 2.76 5.25 -0.26
N SER A 30 2.53 6.53 -0.03
CA SER A 30 3.52 7.44 0.58
C SER A 30 3.90 7.02 2.01
N TRP A 31 2.91 6.63 2.83
CA TRP A 31 3.14 6.09 4.17
C TRP A 31 3.90 4.76 4.12
N TYR A 32 3.54 3.88 3.20
CA TYR A 32 4.25 2.62 3.02
C TYR A 32 5.72 2.84 2.69
N ILE A 33 6.03 3.71 1.71
CA ILE A 33 7.41 4.07 1.36
C ILE A 33 8.16 4.61 2.59
N THR A 34 7.52 5.48 3.37
CA THR A 34 8.12 6.08 4.56
C THR A 34 8.43 5.02 5.63
N ILE A 35 7.49 4.14 5.94
CA ILE A 35 7.66 3.06 6.93
C ILE A 35 8.77 2.10 6.49
N MET A 36 8.74 1.68 5.22
CA MET A 36 9.78 0.80 4.67
C MET A 36 11.15 1.48 4.65
N GLY A 37 11.20 2.78 4.36
CA GLY A 37 12.42 3.58 4.45
C GLY A 37 13.01 3.59 5.86
N PHE A 38 12.16 3.69 6.90
CA PHE A 38 12.61 3.56 8.28
C PHE A 38 13.15 2.17 8.60
N PHE A 39 12.54 1.09 8.09
CA PHE A 39 13.10 -0.25 8.27
C PHE A 39 14.46 -0.40 7.61
N ILE A 40 14.62 0.09 6.38
CA ILE A 40 15.90 0.07 5.65
C ILE A 40 16.97 0.85 6.42
N ALA A 41 16.64 2.07 6.87
CA ALA A 41 17.55 2.88 7.68
C ALA A 41 17.91 2.19 9.01
N GLY A 42 16.94 1.53 9.65
CA GLY A 42 17.15 0.73 10.85
C GLY A 42 18.13 -0.42 10.63
N VAL A 43 17.97 -1.19 9.56
CA VAL A 43 18.91 -2.25 9.15
C VAL A 43 20.31 -1.69 8.93
N MET A 44 20.43 -0.52 8.30
CA MET A 44 21.72 0.11 8.07
C MET A 44 22.39 0.62 9.36
N ALA A 45 21.59 1.02 10.36
CA ALA A 45 22.07 1.52 11.65
C ALA A 45 22.44 0.41 12.65
N THR A 46 22.03 -0.84 12.41
CA THR A 46 22.42 -1.96 13.28
C THR A 46 23.92 -2.25 13.23
N LYS A 47 24.48 -2.62 14.39
CA LYS A 47 25.89 -3.00 14.52
C LYS A 47 26.15 -4.34 13.81
N ASP A 48 27.37 -4.47 13.28
CA ASP A 48 27.83 -5.67 12.58
C ASP A 48 28.21 -6.79 13.56
N GLU A 49 27.22 -7.33 14.28
CA GLU A 49 27.42 -8.44 15.22
C GLU A 49 26.74 -9.71 14.70
N PRO A 50 27.41 -10.87 14.62
CA PRO A 50 26.85 -12.09 14.01
C PRO A 50 25.58 -12.61 14.71
N GLN A 51 25.39 -12.31 16.00
CA GLN A 51 24.16 -12.65 16.74
C GLN A 51 22.96 -11.75 16.37
N SER A 52 23.18 -10.58 15.80
CA SER A 52 22.10 -9.63 15.50
C SER A 52 21.23 -10.07 14.31
N ALA A 53 21.75 -10.94 13.43
CA ALA A 53 21.06 -11.36 12.22
C ALA A 53 19.80 -12.20 12.48
N SER A 54 19.84 -13.14 13.43
CA SER A 54 18.68 -13.98 13.76
C SER A 54 17.71 -13.31 14.73
N LEU A 55 18.23 -12.52 15.67
CA LEU A 55 17.44 -11.91 16.75
C LEU A 55 16.63 -10.68 16.31
N TYR A 56 17.13 -9.89 15.35
CA TYR A 56 16.49 -8.61 14.99
C TYR A 56 15.97 -8.57 13.56
N ILE A 57 16.70 -9.14 12.59
CA ILE A 57 16.31 -9.04 11.17
C ILE A 57 15.14 -9.95 10.84
N PHE A 58 15.15 -11.19 11.31
CA PHE A 58 14.09 -12.13 10.96
C PHE A 58 12.72 -11.66 11.49
N PRO A 59 12.60 -11.19 12.77
CA PRO A 59 11.37 -10.54 13.23
C PRO A 59 11.02 -9.26 12.45
N LEU A 60 12.02 -8.45 12.07
CA LEU A 60 11.80 -7.24 11.27
C LEU A 60 11.21 -7.57 9.89
N LEU A 61 11.73 -8.58 9.19
CA LEU A 61 11.23 -9.00 7.89
C LEU A 61 9.82 -9.58 7.97
N ILE A 62 9.53 -10.36 9.03
CA ILE A 62 8.16 -10.83 9.30
C ILE A 62 7.22 -9.64 9.52
N PHE A 63 7.62 -8.69 10.36
CA PHE A 63 6.82 -7.49 10.61
C PHE A 63 6.60 -6.67 9.34
N ALA A 64 7.66 -6.45 8.55
CA ALA A 64 7.60 -5.77 7.26
C ALA A 64 6.69 -6.50 6.25
N PHE A 65 6.64 -7.84 6.30
CA PHE A 65 5.71 -8.62 5.48
C PHE A 65 4.25 -8.36 5.87
N PHE A 66 3.93 -8.33 7.17
CA PHE A 66 2.59 -7.95 7.61
C PHE A 66 2.22 -6.51 7.22
N VAL A 67 3.16 -5.57 7.33
CA VAL A 67 2.99 -4.21 6.83
C VAL A 67 2.71 -4.21 5.33
N PHE A 68 3.47 -4.96 4.53
CA PHE A 68 3.23 -5.11 3.09
C PHE A 68 1.83 -5.64 2.79
N ILE A 69 1.39 -6.73 3.43
CA ILE A 69 0.05 -7.30 3.24
C ILE A 69 -1.05 -6.32 3.66
N PHE A 70 -0.87 -5.62 4.78
CA PHE A 70 -1.80 -4.60 5.25
C PHE A 70 -1.99 -3.49 4.21
N PHE A 71 -0.90 -2.91 3.70
CA PHE A 71 -0.99 -1.85 2.71
C PHE A 71 -1.52 -2.36 1.37
N LEU A 72 -1.15 -3.57 0.94
CA LEU A 72 -1.69 -4.21 -0.26
C LEU A 72 -3.21 -4.38 -0.18
N TYR A 73 -3.72 -4.84 0.97
CA TYR A 73 -5.17 -4.98 1.20
C TYR A 73 -5.90 -3.65 1.03
N TYR A 74 -5.43 -2.59 1.70
CA TYR A 74 -6.07 -1.28 1.60
C TYR A 74 -5.96 -0.69 0.19
N LEU A 75 -4.83 -0.89 -0.49
CA LEU A 75 -4.65 -0.44 -1.86
C LEU A 75 -5.71 -1.04 -2.79
N LEU A 76 -5.86 -2.37 -2.76
CA LEU A 76 -6.86 -3.08 -3.55
C LEU A 76 -8.29 -2.75 -3.12
N LEU A 77 -8.54 -2.52 -1.83
CA LEU A 77 -9.86 -2.10 -1.33
C LEU A 77 -10.24 -0.73 -1.89
N TYR A 78 -9.38 0.26 -1.78
CA TYR A 78 -9.67 1.62 -2.25
C TYR A 78 -9.73 1.70 -3.78
N SER A 79 -8.95 0.88 -4.51
CA SER A 79 -9.11 0.73 -5.95
C SER A 79 -10.53 0.27 -6.32
N SER A 80 -11.04 -0.81 -5.69
CA SER A 80 -12.42 -1.26 -5.90
C SER A 80 -13.46 -0.17 -5.62
N ARG A 81 -13.28 0.59 -4.53
CA ARG A 81 -14.18 1.69 -4.18
C ARG A 81 -14.20 2.78 -5.25
N ILE A 82 -13.02 3.19 -5.73
CA ILE A 82 -12.89 4.19 -6.80
C ILE A 82 -13.55 3.68 -8.08
N ASN A 83 -13.35 2.41 -8.43
CA ASN A 83 -13.94 1.82 -9.64
C ASN A 83 -15.49 1.84 -9.60
N ILE A 84 -16.08 1.48 -8.45
CA ILE A 84 -17.55 1.53 -8.27
C ILE A 84 -18.07 2.96 -8.35
N LEU A 85 -17.43 3.92 -7.67
CA LEU A 85 -17.86 5.31 -7.73
C LEU A 85 -17.72 5.87 -9.15
N ARG A 86 -16.65 5.52 -9.87
CA ARG A 86 -16.47 5.92 -11.27
C ARG A 86 -17.55 5.35 -12.16
N LYS A 87 -18.00 4.11 -11.92
CA LYS A 87 -19.12 3.52 -12.66
C LYS A 87 -20.41 4.35 -12.48
N TYR A 88 -20.73 4.76 -11.26
CA TYR A 88 -21.90 5.64 -11.02
C TYR A 88 -21.79 6.98 -11.76
N LEU A 89 -20.58 7.55 -11.86
CA LEU A 89 -20.35 8.80 -12.60
C LEU A 89 -20.47 8.65 -14.12
N ILE A 90 -20.06 7.50 -14.66
CA ILE A 90 -20.15 7.21 -16.11
C ILE A 90 -21.59 6.89 -16.50
N ASP A 91 -22.24 6.00 -15.75
CA ASP A 91 -23.60 5.53 -16.03
C ASP A 91 -24.66 6.58 -15.66
N ASP A 92 -24.25 7.63 -14.91
CA ASP A 92 -25.12 8.69 -14.36
C ASP A 92 -26.33 8.12 -13.58
N ASP A 93 -26.10 6.97 -12.94
CA ASP A 93 -27.03 6.19 -12.14
C ASP A 93 -26.54 6.08 -10.70
N PHE A 94 -27.35 6.61 -9.78
CA PHE A 94 -27.04 6.74 -8.36
C PHE A 94 -28.08 5.99 -7.54
N PRO A 95 -27.87 4.69 -7.27
CA PRO A 95 -28.85 3.91 -6.51
C PRO A 95 -29.02 4.51 -5.10
N PRO A 96 -30.22 4.47 -4.49
CA PRO A 96 -30.46 5.07 -3.16
C PRO A 96 -29.49 4.59 -2.07
N GLN A 97 -28.99 3.36 -2.22
CA GLN A 97 -28.05 2.69 -1.32
C GLN A 97 -26.58 2.78 -1.79
N TRP A 98 -26.24 3.67 -2.72
CA TRP A 98 -24.87 3.80 -3.26
C TRP A 98 -23.82 3.99 -2.17
N ARG A 99 -24.19 4.63 -1.06
CA ARG A 99 -23.30 4.86 0.10
C ARG A 99 -22.89 3.57 0.81
N GLU A 100 -23.76 2.58 0.85
CA GLU A 100 -23.50 1.29 1.48
C GLU A 100 -22.76 0.38 0.50
N VAL A 101 -23.21 0.34 -0.76
CA VAL A 101 -22.65 -0.52 -1.81
C VAL A 101 -21.17 -0.20 -2.04
N HIS A 102 -20.80 1.08 -2.17
CA HIS A 102 -19.38 1.42 -2.39
C HIS A 102 -18.49 1.16 -1.17
N ARG A 103 -19.04 1.07 0.05
CA ARG A 103 -18.24 0.81 1.26
C ARG A 103 -17.96 -0.68 1.43
N ASN A 104 -18.92 -1.52 1.05
CA ASN A 104 -18.92 -2.97 1.21
C ASN A 104 -18.47 -3.67 -0.06
N VAL A 105 -17.21 -3.44 -0.42
CA VAL A 105 -16.62 -3.93 -1.67
C VAL A 105 -15.49 -4.88 -1.36
N THR A 106 -15.34 -5.93 -2.16
CA THR A 106 -14.20 -6.83 -2.05
C THR A 106 -12.96 -6.16 -2.67
N PRO A 107 -11.78 -6.26 -2.04
CA PRO A 107 -10.54 -5.78 -2.65
C PRO A 107 -10.31 -6.41 -4.02
N GLY A 108 -9.86 -5.62 -4.99
CA GLY A 108 -9.65 -6.09 -6.35
C GLY A 108 -8.76 -5.17 -7.16
N PHE A 109 -8.24 -5.72 -8.25
CA PHE A 109 -7.34 -5.02 -9.16
C PHE A 109 -8.12 -4.47 -10.36
N HIS A 110 -8.03 -3.15 -10.60
CA HIS A 110 -8.89 -2.46 -11.55
C HIS A 110 -8.15 -1.56 -12.55
N GLY A 111 -6.82 -1.62 -12.63
CA GLY A 111 -6.10 -0.97 -13.73
C GLY A 111 -4.58 -0.86 -13.59
N ALA A 112 -3.95 -0.26 -14.60
CA ALA A 112 -2.51 -0.07 -14.66
C ALA A 112 -1.96 0.80 -13.51
N GLY A 113 -2.77 1.73 -12.99
CA GLY A 113 -2.41 2.52 -11.80
C GLY A 113 -2.18 1.65 -10.57
N ASP A 114 -3.03 0.66 -10.35
CA ASP A 114 -2.88 -0.29 -9.24
C ASP A 114 -1.61 -1.13 -9.42
N MET A 115 -1.30 -1.52 -10.65
CA MET A 115 -0.08 -2.28 -10.97
C MET A 115 1.17 -1.50 -10.58
N LEU A 116 1.23 -0.21 -10.94
CA LEU A 116 2.35 0.65 -10.59
C LEU A 116 2.53 0.73 -9.08
N PHE A 117 1.45 0.88 -8.31
CA PHE A 117 1.57 0.94 -6.86
C PHE A 117 1.95 -0.40 -6.24
N ILE A 118 1.40 -1.52 -6.72
CA ILE A 118 1.80 -2.86 -6.26
C ILE A 118 3.30 -3.08 -6.53
N LEU A 119 3.80 -2.65 -7.70
CA LEU A 119 5.22 -2.72 -8.02
C LEU A 119 6.08 -1.87 -7.08
N ILE A 120 5.63 -0.67 -6.72
CA ILE A 120 6.32 0.16 -5.70
C ILE A 120 6.35 -0.57 -4.35
N LEU A 121 5.22 -1.16 -3.93
CA LEU A 121 5.12 -1.91 -2.69
C LEU A 121 6.11 -3.08 -2.67
N LEU A 122 6.12 -3.88 -3.74
CA LEU A 122 7.05 -5.01 -3.91
C LEU A 122 8.50 -4.56 -3.94
N PHE A 123 8.82 -3.48 -4.67
CA PHE A 123 10.18 -2.99 -4.81
C PHE A 123 10.76 -2.56 -3.47
N MET A 124 10.00 -1.83 -2.64
CA MET A 124 10.46 -1.42 -1.31
C MET A 124 10.64 -2.61 -0.36
N PHE A 125 9.75 -3.60 -0.42
CA PHE A 125 9.91 -4.84 0.37
C PHE A 125 11.16 -5.62 -0.04
N LEU A 126 11.37 -5.79 -1.35
CA LEU A 126 12.58 -6.42 -1.89
C LEU A 126 13.84 -5.63 -1.53
N ALA A 127 13.81 -4.30 -1.58
CA ALA A 127 14.93 -3.45 -1.19
C ALA A 127 15.32 -3.66 0.28
N LEU A 128 14.34 -3.78 1.19
CA LEU A 128 14.60 -4.14 2.58
C LEU A 128 15.24 -5.53 2.70
N GLY A 129 14.71 -6.52 1.99
CA GLY A 129 15.25 -7.88 1.98
C GLY A 129 16.70 -7.94 1.47
N VAL A 130 16.98 -7.34 0.32
CA VAL A 130 18.32 -7.26 -0.27
C VAL A 130 19.29 -6.51 0.65
N THR A 131 18.88 -5.36 1.19
CA THR A 131 19.72 -4.60 2.12
C THR A 131 20.07 -5.42 3.37
N SER A 132 19.08 -6.14 3.90
CA SER A 132 19.28 -7.04 5.05
C SER A 132 20.23 -8.19 4.70
N VAL A 133 20.08 -8.82 3.54
CA VAL A 133 20.98 -9.91 3.13
C VAL A 133 22.40 -9.37 2.90
N LEU A 134 22.57 -8.26 2.19
CA LEU A 134 23.88 -7.69 1.91
C LEU A 134 24.62 -7.28 3.18
N LYS A 135 23.95 -6.61 4.12
CA LYS A 135 24.57 -6.15 5.38
C LYS A 135 25.14 -7.32 6.19
N PHE A 136 24.43 -8.44 6.28
CA PHE A 136 24.80 -9.53 7.20
C PHE A 136 25.47 -10.73 6.52
N SER A 137 25.18 -11.02 5.25
CA SER A 137 25.85 -12.09 4.51
C SER A 137 27.26 -11.68 4.07
N LEU A 138 27.43 -10.46 3.54
CA LEU A 138 28.73 -9.97 3.08
C LEU A 138 29.73 -9.87 4.25
N HIS A 139 29.25 -9.48 5.44
CA HIS A 139 30.06 -9.42 6.65
C HIS A 139 30.56 -10.80 7.09
N SER A 140 29.70 -11.81 7.07
CA SER A 140 30.08 -13.19 7.43
C SER A 140 31.11 -13.81 6.48
N HIS A 141 31.06 -13.44 5.19
CA HIS A 141 32.03 -13.88 4.20
C HIS A 141 33.37 -13.14 4.31
N LEU A 142 33.37 -11.84 4.59
CA LEU A 142 34.60 -11.07 4.80
C LEU A 142 35.35 -11.52 6.06
N ILE A 143 34.66 -11.75 7.18
CA ILE A 143 35.31 -12.27 8.40
C ILE A 143 35.99 -13.61 8.15
N LYS A 144 35.31 -14.55 7.46
CA LYS A 144 35.90 -15.85 7.11
C LYS A 144 37.10 -15.77 6.16
N PHE A 145 37.20 -14.70 5.37
CA PHE A 145 38.30 -14.54 4.43
C PHE A 145 39.57 -13.95 5.08
N PHE A 146 39.41 -13.25 6.22
CA PHE A 146 40.49 -12.61 6.96
C PHE A 146 40.85 -13.31 8.29
N SER A 147 40.19 -14.43 8.63
CA SER A 147 40.49 -15.31 9.77
C SER A 147 41.21 -16.57 9.34
#